data_AF-A0A0R3TM65-F1
#
_entry.id   AF-A0A0R3TM65-F1
#
_cell.length_a   1.000
_cell.length_b   1.000
_cell.length_c   1.000
_cell.angle_alpha   90.00
_cell.angle_beta   90.00
_cell.angle_gamma   90.00
#
_symmetry.space_group_name_H-M   'P 1'
#
loop_
_entity.id
_entity.type
_entity.pdbx_description
1 polymer ?
#
loop_
_entity_poly.entity_id
_entity_poly.type
_entity_poly.pdbx_seq_one_letter_code
_entity_poly.pdbx_strand_id
1 'polypeptide(L)'
;MSVKEINIDCDADQLKTAVNAAKNALDRTDSNQERASIVRKAMDDRYGAAWSCISGRDFGRMDVKRLQIEIDHSKLQTAIDAASGALRRTRSNQERATIVRQAMDDRYGPAWSCVTGMDFGSEIPYLPENFAFFTVNNVSFLVCKSTENVRVV
;
A
#
# COMPACT_ATOMS: atom_id res chain seq x y z
N MET A 1 5.01 -19.79 13.66
CA MET A 1 5.26 -18.43 13.15
C MET A 1 4.69 -17.44 14.16
N SER A 2 5.50 -16.56 14.75
CA SER A 2 5.02 -15.57 15.74
C SER A 2 4.63 -14.27 15.04
N VAL A 3 3.45 -13.74 15.38
CA VAL A 3 2.97 -12.44 14.87
C VAL A 3 3.50 -11.35 15.81
N LYS A 4 4.15 -10.33 15.26
CA LYS A 4 4.51 -9.12 16.03
C LYS A 4 3.42 -8.08 15.85
N GLU A 5 2.81 -7.66 16.94
CA GLU A 5 1.77 -6.66 16.99
C GLU A 5 2.42 -5.29 17.24
N ILE A 6 2.36 -4.39 16.26
CA ILE A 6 2.96 -3.05 16.35
C ILE A 6 1.89 -2.02 15.98
N ASN A 7 1.57 -1.14 16.93
CA ASN A 7 0.69 0.03 16.75
C ASN A 7 -0.67 -0.30 16.10
N ILE A 8 -1.47 -1.11 16.80
CA ILE A 8 -2.76 -1.61 16.31
C ILE A 8 -3.88 -0.74 16.86
N ASP A 9 -4.61 -0.07 15.97
CA ASP A 9 -5.83 0.68 16.26
C ASP A 9 -7.04 -0.07 15.69
N CYS A 10 -7.32 -1.26 16.23
CA CYS A 10 -8.50 -2.06 15.90
C CYS A 10 -8.96 -2.86 17.13
N ASP A 11 -10.24 -3.28 17.15
CA ASP A 11 -10.76 -4.06 18.27
C ASP A 11 -10.22 -5.50 18.28
N ALA A 12 -10.35 -6.18 19.43
CA ALA A 12 -9.78 -7.51 19.63
C ALA A 12 -10.35 -8.57 18.67
N ASP A 13 -11.62 -8.45 18.26
CA ASP A 13 -12.26 -9.40 17.34
C ASP A 13 -11.83 -9.16 15.90
N GLN A 14 -11.70 -7.90 15.49
CA GLN A 14 -11.10 -7.48 14.22
C GLN A 14 -9.67 -7.99 14.11
N LEU A 15 -8.84 -7.75 15.12
CA LEU A 15 -7.46 -8.24 15.16
C LEU A 15 -7.39 -9.76 15.05
N LYS A 16 -8.19 -10.48 15.84
CA LYS A 16 -8.24 -11.95 15.82
C LYS A 16 -8.66 -12.49 14.44
N THR A 17 -9.61 -11.82 13.79
CA THR A 17 -10.07 -12.19 12.44
C THR A 17 -8.95 -12.00 11.42
N ALA A 18 -8.30 -10.83 11.42
CA ALA A 18 -7.18 -10.54 10.53
C ALA A 18 -6.03 -11.53 10.72
N VAL A 19 -5.66 -11.84 11.97
CA VAL A 19 -4.60 -12.81 12.29
C VAL A 19 -4.94 -14.21 11.80
N ASN A 20 -6.18 -14.67 11.99
CA ASN A 20 -6.60 -16.00 11.53
C ASN A 20 -6.64 -16.07 9.99
N ALA A 21 -7.12 -15.03 9.33
CA ALA A 21 -7.10 -14.92 7.87
C ALA A 21 -5.67 -14.92 7.33
N ALA A 22 -4.75 -14.19 7.97
CA ALA A 22 -3.35 -14.14 7.59
C ALA A 22 -2.66 -15.50 7.74
N LYS A 23 -2.92 -16.23 8.85
CA LYS A 23 -2.43 -17.60 9.04
C LYS A 23 -2.93 -18.54 7.94
N ASN A 24 -4.22 -18.51 7.62
CA ASN A 24 -4.78 -19.31 6.53
C ASN A 24 -4.16 -18.96 5.17
N ALA A 25 -3.93 -17.68 4.90
CA ALA A 25 -3.32 -17.23 3.65
C ALA A 25 -1.86 -17.69 3.52
N LEU A 26 -1.10 -17.70 4.62
CA LEU A 26 0.28 -18.17 4.65
C LEU A 26 0.40 -19.66 4.31
N ASP A 27 -0.57 -20.48 4.73
CA ASP A 27 -0.60 -21.92 4.45
C ASP A 27 -1.00 -22.24 2.99
N ARG A 28 -1.65 -21.30 2.29
CA ARG A 28 -2.27 -21.53 0.98
C ARG A 28 -1.48 -20.99 -0.20
N THR A 29 -0.73 -19.91 -0.02
CA THR A 29 -0.08 -19.21 -1.13
C THR A 29 1.23 -18.55 -0.73
N ASP A 30 2.15 -18.51 -1.68
CA ASP A 30 3.41 -17.76 -1.62
C ASP A 30 3.28 -16.32 -2.14
N SER A 31 2.18 -15.96 -2.79
CA SER A 31 1.97 -14.63 -3.37
C SER A 31 1.53 -13.62 -2.30
N ASN A 32 2.27 -12.53 -2.16
CA ASN A 32 1.89 -11.43 -1.27
C ASN A 32 0.61 -10.72 -1.76
N GLN A 33 0.38 -10.65 -3.07
CA GLN A 33 -0.86 -10.08 -3.60
C GLN A 33 -2.06 -10.91 -3.19
N GLU A 34 -1.97 -12.23 -3.34
CA GLU A 34 -3.07 -13.14 -3.00
C GLU A 34 -3.32 -13.16 -1.48
N ARG A 35 -2.27 -13.08 -0.66
CA ARG A 35 -2.41 -12.93 0.79
C ARG A 35 -3.16 -11.67 1.18
N ALA A 36 -2.80 -10.52 0.59
CA ALA A 36 -3.50 -9.26 0.83
C ALA A 36 -4.98 -9.36 0.43
N SER A 37 -5.26 -10.02 -0.70
CA SER A 37 -6.63 -10.22 -1.18
C SER A 37 -7.46 -11.12 -0.24
N ILE A 38 -6.89 -12.24 0.23
CA ILE A 38 -7.56 -13.16 1.18
C ILE A 38 -7.88 -12.44 2.49
N VAL A 39 -6.91 -11.73 3.07
CA VAL A 39 -7.11 -11.04 4.34
C VAL A 39 -8.13 -9.92 4.21
N ARG A 40 -8.06 -9.12 3.13
CA ARG A 40 -9.06 -8.08 2.87
C ARG A 40 -10.45 -8.68 2.75
N LYS A 41 -10.62 -9.73 1.95
CA LYS A 41 -11.92 -10.39 1.76
C LYS A 41 -12.51 -10.87 3.09
N ALA A 42 -11.70 -11.49 3.94
CA ALA A 42 -12.15 -11.96 5.26
C ALA A 42 -12.62 -10.81 6.18
N MET A 43 -11.99 -9.63 6.07
CA MET A 43 -12.39 -8.44 6.83
C MET A 43 -13.64 -7.77 6.24
N ASP A 44 -13.68 -7.59 4.91
CA ASP A 44 -14.82 -7.02 4.20
C ASP A 44 -16.10 -7.85 4.43
N ASP A 45 -16.00 -9.19 4.35
CA ASP A 45 -17.12 -10.12 4.56
C ASP A 45 -17.70 -10.03 5.99
N ARG A 46 -16.90 -9.62 6.98
CA ARG A 46 -17.27 -9.65 8.40
C ARG A 46 -17.60 -8.28 8.98
N TYR A 47 -16.95 -7.23 8.50
CA TYR A 47 -17.00 -5.88 9.07
C TYR A 47 -17.40 -4.79 8.08
N GLY A 48 -17.74 -5.16 6.83
CA GLY A 48 -18.19 -4.24 5.79
C GLY A 48 -17.07 -3.80 4.85
N ALA A 49 -17.46 -3.37 3.65
CA ALA A 49 -16.54 -3.07 2.54
C ALA A 49 -15.83 -1.73 2.75
N ALA A 50 -14.51 -1.76 2.96
CA ALA A 50 -13.57 -0.62 2.87
C ALA A 50 -12.15 -1.00 3.33
N TRP A 51 -11.88 -2.27 3.65
CA TRP A 51 -10.60 -2.63 4.26
C TRP A 51 -9.46 -2.54 3.26
N SER A 52 -8.32 -2.06 3.74
CA SER A 52 -7.06 -2.06 3.00
C SER A 52 -6.14 -3.10 3.62
N CYS A 53 -5.55 -3.95 2.79
CA CYS A 53 -4.56 -4.93 3.26
C CYS A 53 -3.25 -4.78 2.49
N ILE A 54 -2.14 -4.76 3.22
CA ILE A 54 -0.79 -4.79 2.68
C ILE A 54 -0.12 -6.02 3.28
N SER A 55 0.48 -6.85 2.44
CA SER A 55 1.27 -7.98 2.90
C SER A 55 2.64 -7.99 2.22
N GLY A 56 3.66 -8.39 2.95
CA GLY A 56 5.02 -8.49 2.44
C GLY A 56 5.79 -9.56 3.20
N ARG A 57 6.69 -10.26 2.52
CA ARG A 57 7.71 -11.09 3.15
C ARG A 57 9.04 -10.35 3.12
N ASP A 58 9.91 -10.67 4.06
CA ASP A 58 11.33 -10.34 3.92
C ASP A 58 11.86 -10.87 2.57
N PHE A 59 12.33 -9.92 1.76
CA PHE A 59 13.27 -9.93 0.64
C PHE A 59 13.49 -11.22 -0.17
N GLY A 60 13.33 -11.14 -1.51
CA GLY A 60 14.21 -11.92 -2.40
C GLY A 60 13.63 -12.65 -3.61
N ARG A 61 12.45 -12.32 -4.13
CA ARG A 61 12.04 -12.82 -5.46
C ARG A 61 11.66 -11.67 -6.38
N MET A 62 12.50 -11.47 -7.41
CA MET A 62 12.15 -10.65 -8.57
C MET A 62 11.14 -11.43 -9.41
N ASP A 63 9.87 -11.36 -9.04
CA ASP A 63 8.81 -11.72 -9.96
C ASP A 63 8.48 -10.51 -10.84
N VAL A 64 8.11 -10.78 -12.09
CA VAL A 64 7.71 -9.77 -13.08
C VAL A 64 6.48 -9.03 -12.53
N LYS A 65 6.69 -7.86 -11.92
CA LYS A 65 5.57 -7.01 -11.48
C LYS A 65 5.02 -6.30 -12.71
N ARG A 66 3.81 -6.69 -13.10
CA ARG A 66 2.99 -5.89 -14.00
C ARG A 66 2.79 -4.53 -13.35
N LEU A 67 3.32 -3.48 -13.98
CA LEU A 67 3.07 -2.11 -13.54
C LEU A 67 1.59 -1.83 -13.75
N GLN A 68 0.87 -1.46 -12.68
CA GLN A 68 -0.50 -1.01 -12.76
C GLN A 68 -0.51 0.50 -12.60
N ILE A 69 -0.87 1.19 -13.67
CA ILE A 69 -0.82 2.64 -13.78
C ILE A 69 -2.20 3.07 -14.29
N GLU A 70 -2.98 3.61 -13.37
CA GLU A 70 -4.30 4.20 -13.62
C GLU A 70 -4.23 5.63 -13.08
N ILE A 71 -3.37 6.43 -13.72
CA ILE A 71 -3.10 7.81 -13.35
C ILE A 71 -2.53 8.55 -14.57
N ASP A 72 -2.73 9.86 -14.65
CA ASP A 72 -2.16 10.65 -15.75
C ASP A 72 -0.63 10.78 -15.67
N HIS A 73 -0.01 11.08 -16.82
CA HIS A 73 1.44 11.17 -16.95
C HIS A 73 2.07 12.25 -16.06
N SER A 74 1.39 13.38 -15.83
CA SER A 74 1.92 14.48 -15.01
C SER A 74 1.97 14.09 -13.54
N LYS A 75 0.90 13.48 -13.03
CA LYS A 75 0.83 12.92 -11.67
C LYS A 75 1.85 11.81 -11.47
N LEU A 76 1.95 10.89 -12.43
CA LEU A 76 2.92 9.80 -12.38
C LEU A 76 4.36 10.34 -12.30
N GLN A 77 4.72 11.30 -13.14
CA GLN A 77 6.06 11.89 -13.14
C GLN A 77 6.37 12.57 -11.81
N THR A 78 5.40 13.31 -11.23
CA THR A 78 5.55 13.92 -9.92
C THR A 78 5.86 12.87 -8.83
N ALA A 79 5.15 11.74 -8.84
CA ALA A 79 5.40 10.65 -7.91
C ALA A 79 6.79 10.01 -8.11
N ILE A 80 7.22 9.80 -9.36
CA ILE A 80 8.54 9.24 -9.71
C ILE A 80 9.67 10.17 -9.29
N ASP A 81 9.54 11.47 -9.52
CA ASP A 81 10.55 12.47 -9.16
C ASP A 81 10.70 12.57 -7.65
N ALA A 82 9.58 12.60 -6.93
CA ALA A 82 9.55 12.59 -5.47
C ALA A 82 10.18 11.30 -4.90
N ALA A 83 9.84 10.14 -5.46
CA ALA A 83 10.38 8.84 -5.04
C ALA A 83 11.90 8.77 -5.28
N SER A 84 12.35 9.21 -6.46
CA SER A 84 13.77 9.26 -6.83
C SER A 84 14.55 10.20 -5.90
N GLY A 85 13.99 11.36 -5.58
CA GLY A 85 14.55 12.30 -4.61
C GLY A 85 14.62 11.73 -3.20
N ALA A 86 13.55 11.08 -2.74
CA ALA A 86 13.49 10.47 -1.42
C ALA A 86 14.52 9.33 -1.26
N LEU A 87 14.71 8.50 -2.28
CA LEU A 87 15.70 7.42 -2.29
C LEU A 87 17.14 7.92 -2.11
N ARG A 88 17.45 9.13 -2.60
CA ARG A 88 18.76 9.76 -2.40
C ARG A 88 18.95 10.36 -1.00
N ARG A 89 17.87 10.71 -0.32
CA ARG A 89 17.89 11.45 0.96
C ARG A 89 17.80 10.55 2.19
N THR A 90 17.09 9.43 2.09
CA THR A 90 16.79 8.59 3.25
C THR A 90 16.74 7.10 2.92
N ARG A 91 17.04 6.27 3.93
CA ARG A 91 16.87 4.82 3.93
C ARG A 91 15.57 4.38 4.59
N SER A 92 14.87 5.26 5.30
CA SER A 92 13.60 4.95 5.99
C SER A 92 12.44 4.89 4.99
N ASN A 93 11.74 3.76 4.95
CA ASN A 93 10.54 3.60 4.12
C ASN A 93 9.42 4.55 4.57
N GLN A 94 9.28 4.79 5.87
CA GLN A 94 8.28 5.72 6.39
C GLN A 94 8.53 7.16 5.90
N GLU A 95 9.78 7.61 5.94
CA GLU A 95 10.12 8.95 5.44
C GLU A 95 9.95 9.05 3.92
N ARG A 96 10.33 8.01 3.16
CA ARG A 96 10.12 7.95 1.71
C ARG A 96 8.64 8.07 1.35
N ALA A 97 7.80 7.26 1.99
CA ALA A 97 6.35 7.31 1.80
C ALA A 97 5.79 8.70 2.13
N THR A 98 6.27 9.31 3.22
CA THR A 98 5.86 10.65 3.62
C THR A 98 6.23 11.70 2.57
N ILE A 99 7.45 11.67 2.02
CA ILE A 99 7.90 12.61 0.99
C ILE A 99 7.06 12.49 -0.28
N VAL A 100 6.81 11.27 -0.75
CA VAL A 100 6.02 11.05 -1.98
C VAL A 100 4.56 11.46 -1.76
N ARG A 101 3.95 11.06 -0.64
CA ARG A 101 2.60 11.48 -0.26
C ARG A 101 2.48 12.99 -0.26
N GLN A 102 3.39 13.70 0.43
CA GLN A 102 3.33 15.15 0.56
C GLN A 102 3.43 15.84 -0.80
N ALA A 103 4.32 15.38 -1.69
CA ALA A 103 4.44 15.94 -3.03
C ALA A 103 3.15 15.79 -3.85
N MET A 104 2.42 14.70 -3.68
CA MET A 104 1.13 14.48 -4.33
C MET A 104 0.02 15.33 -3.72
N ASP A 105 -0.03 15.43 -2.38
CA ASP A 105 -0.98 16.29 -1.66
C ASP A 105 -0.81 17.77 -2.03
N ASP A 106 0.43 18.25 -2.07
CA ASP A 106 0.74 19.66 -2.35
C ASP A 106 0.34 20.06 -3.77
N ARG A 107 0.46 19.13 -4.75
CA ARG A 107 0.22 19.43 -6.16
C ARG A 107 -1.20 19.10 -6.64
N TYR A 108 -1.82 18.06 -6.07
CA TYR A 108 -3.09 17.49 -6.55
C TYR A 108 -4.18 17.44 -5.47
N GLY A 109 -3.92 18.00 -4.29
CA GLY A 109 -4.85 18.09 -3.17
C GLY A 109 -4.91 16.80 -2.34
N PRO A 110 -5.11 16.91 -1.01
CA PRO A 110 -5.21 15.78 -0.11
C PRO A 110 -6.48 14.94 -0.33
N ALA A 111 -6.57 13.69 0.13
CA ALA A 111 -5.57 12.95 0.91
C ALA A 111 -5.00 11.76 0.12
N TRP A 112 -3.79 11.91 -0.40
CA TRP A 112 -3.05 10.82 -1.02
C TRP A 112 -2.47 9.88 0.05
N SER A 113 -2.27 8.63 -0.35
CA SER A 113 -1.58 7.60 0.43
C SER A 113 -0.39 7.08 -0.36
N CYS A 114 0.70 6.77 0.35
CA CYS A 114 1.87 6.14 -0.25
C CYS A 114 2.36 4.98 0.63
N VAL A 115 2.64 3.85 -0.01
CA VAL A 115 3.28 2.67 0.58
C VAL A 115 4.56 2.41 -0.18
N THR A 116 5.65 2.10 0.53
CA THR A 116 6.93 1.80 -0.11
C THR A 116 7.67 0.67 0.60
N GLY A 117 8.34 -0.17 -0.18
CA GLY A 117 9.06 -1.35 0.27
C GLY A 117 9.63 -2.14 -0.92
N MET A 118 10.49 -3.11 -0.67
CA MET A 118 11.10 -3.89 -1.77
C MET A 118 10.14 -4.88 -2.38
N ASP A 119 9.38 -5.61 -1.57
CA ASP A 119 8.32 -6.48 -2.07
C ASP A 119 7.03 -6.42 -1.25
N PHE A 120 6.05 -5.82 -1.93
CA PHE A 120 4.66 -5.54 -1.61
C PHE A 120 3.56 -6.31 -2.32
N GLY A 121 2.61 -6.92 -1.62
CA GLY A 121 1.25 -7.12 -2.11
C GLY A 121 0.30 -6.12 -1.45
N SER A 122 -0.65 -5.59 -2.20
CA SER A 122 -1.60 -4.59 -1.67
C SER A 122 -2.96 -4.75 -2.29
N GLU A 123 -4.01 -4.70 -1.48
CA GLU A 123 -5.34 -4.50 -2.00
C GLU A 123 -6.06 -3.43 -1.21
N ILE A 124 -6.21 -2.28 -1.87
CA ILE A 124 -6.62 -1.00 -1.32
C ILE A 124 -7.66 -0.43 -2.29
N PRO A 125 -8.83 0.03 -1.82
CA PRO A 125 -9.76 0.77 -2.66
C PRO A 125 -9.15 2.12 -3.07
N TYR A 126 -9.34 2.52 -4.32
CA TYR A 126 -8.88 3.79 -4.86
C TYR A 126 -9.93 4.42 -5.78
N LEU A 127 -9.85 5.74 -5.91
CA LEU A 127 -10.60 6.47 -6.92
C LEU A 127 -10.01 6.19 -8.31
N PRO A 128 -10.84 6.04 -9.36
CA PRO A 128 -10.38 5.91 -10.74
C PRO A 128 -9.36 7.00 -11.09
N GLU A 129 -8.38 6.68 -11.94
CA GLU A 129 -7.35 7.62 -12.41
C GLU A 129 -6.43 8.23 -11.32
N ASN A 130 -6.42 7.63 -10.12
CA ASN A 130 -5.57 8.06 -9.01
C ASN A 130 -4.82 6.89 -8.37
N PHE A 131 -4.34 5.94 -9.17
CA PHE A 131 -3.57 4.79 -8.70
C PHE A 131 -2.30 4.55 -9.53
N ALA A 132 -1.17 4.36 -8.85
CA ALA A 132 0.07 3.92 -9.48
C ALA A 132 0.82 2.93 -8.59
N PHE A 133 1.26 1.83 -9.18
CA PHE A 133 2.22 0.91 -8.60
C PHE A 133 3.47 0.84 -9.50
N PHE A 134 4.61 1.32 -8.99
CA PHE A 134 5.85 1.43 -9.76
C PHE A 134 7.10 1.14 -8.92
N THR A 135 8.23 0.92 -9.58
CA THR A 135 9.50 0.58 -8.93
C THR A 135 10.59 1.54 -9.35
N VAL A 136 11.37 2.04 -8.37
CA VAL A 136 12.58 2.84 -8.60
C VAL A 136 13.73 2.22 -7.80
N ASN A 137 14.83 1.85 -8.47
CA ASN A 137 16.02 1.26 -7.85
C ASN A 137 15.71 0.11 -6.87
N ASN A 138 14.88 -0.85 -7.30
CA ASN A 138 14.44 -2.03 -6.53
C ASN A 138 13.54 -1.73 -5.31
N VAL A 139 13.07 -0.50 -5.18
CA VAL A 139 12.05 -0.13 -4.18
C VAL A 139 10.73 0.10 -4.90
N SER A 140 9.72 -0.67 -4.53
CA SER A 140 8.34 -0.51 -5.02
C SER A 140 7.66 0.64 -4.28
N PHE A 141 6.80 1.36 -4.98
CA PHE A 141 5.96 2.45 -4.50
C PHE A 141 4.54 2.20 -4.99
N LEU A 142 3.59 2.24 -4.06
CA LEU A 142 2.17 2.35 -4.35
C LEU A 142 1.77 3.75 -3.94
N VAL A 143 1.13 4.47 -4.85
CA VAL A 143 0.60 5.81 -4.64
C VAL A 143 -0.86 5.77 -5.05
N CYS A 144 -1.77 6.07 -4.13
CA CYS A 144 -3.20 6.05 -4.43
C CYS A 144 -3.97 7.12 -3.68
N LYS A 145 -5.14 7.48 -4.21
CA LYS A 145 -6.12 8.32 -3.52
C LYS A 145 -7.42 7.54 -3.34
N SER A 146 -7.91 7.44 -2.11
CA SER A 146 -9.10 6.63 -1.78
C SER A 146 -10.35 7.45 -1.48
N THR A 147 -10.20 8.77 -1.33
CA THR A 147 -11.29 9.70 -1.04
C THR A 147 -11.13 11.00 -1.84
N GLU A 148 -12.27 11.63 -2.15
CA GLU A 148 -12.29 12.95 -2.80
C GLU A 148 -11.70 14.01 -1.87
N ASN A 149 -11.31 15.16 -2.44
CA ASN A 149 -10.77 16.29 -1.67
C ASN A 149 -11.71 16.63 -0.51
N VAL A 150 -11.23 16.46 0.72
CA VAL A 150 -11.97 16.90 1.91
C VAL A 150 -11.98 18.43 1.89
N ARG A 151 -13.12 19.02 1.53
CA ARG A 151 -13.33 20.45 1.75
C ARG A 151 -13.41 20.65 3.26
N VAL A 152 -12.39 21.26 3.83
CA VAL A 152 -12.50 21.82 5.18
C VAL A 152 -13.45 23.01 5.03
N VAL A 153 -14.69 22.82 5.47
CA VAL A 153 -15.68 23.89 5.64
C VAL A 153 -15.41 24.59 6.96
#